data_AF-A0A518K066-F1
#
_entry.id   AF-A0A518K066-F1
#
_cell.length_a   1.000
_cell.length_b   1.000
_cell.length_c   1.000
_cell.angle_alpha   90.00
_cell.angle_beta   90.00
_cell.angle_gamma   90.00
#
_symmetry.space_group_name_H-M   'P 1'
#
loop_
_entity.id
_entity.type
_entity.pdbx_description
1 polymer ?
#
loop_
_entity_poly.entity_id
_entity_poly.type
_entity_poly.pdbx_seq_one_letter_code
_entity_poly.pdbx_strand_id
1 'polypeptide(L)'
;MTSHPAFPSLRLFRSAPFSAALLIAILALVCLPNFSAAQDNPADKLIFDGRLLLPAGTLEIDQPLEIDLSKTGPLHIVGQGHSRIVMNGPGPAIRITGTLKGTADPKTIKPQVFEKENAPLIAGFEIIGNHPEADGIELVGVMQPTIRDLTIRKSRHAIRLTSRNRNLIVSDCHLYENSGAGVYFDHLSLHQANIVGSHISYNAAGGVVIRGGDVRNVHISGCDIEANMGTPDAPAAANVLLDSEEGSIGEVAITGCTIQHTHHAKDSANIWIDLQSNRQKFTEELRHGNVTISGNILSDVQHNIYVQNTRGVAITGNTIWKGYDRNILLKKCEAIVVSGNTFDRNPRYGYGDGGDAKLGIRLTQCSGCLLVANAINGVGDVDGAIELHRCSQIVVSQSTIRGFPKSGVLLDDCVQSIVNNCIVTEENAAAEAIRQMGGEGNRIAENTIVETP
;
A
#
# COMPACT_ATOMS: atom_id res chain seq x y z
N MET A 1 61.20 -20.58 -5.68
CA MET A 1 59.79 -20.77 -6.06
C MET A 1 58.93 -19.97 -5.09
N THR A 2 58.66 -18.71 -5.41
CA THR A 2 57.65 -17.88 -4.74
C THR A 2 57.23 -16.82 -5.75
N SER A 3 56.11 -17.05 -6.43
CA SER A 3 55.50 -16.10 -7.36
C SER A 3 54.24 -15.53 -6.71
N HIS A 4 54.30 -14.26 -6.31
CA HIS A 4 53.12 -13.42 -6.10
C HIS A 4 52.84 -12.62 -7.39
N PRO A 5 51.58 -12.46 -7.81
CA PRO A 5 51.26 -11.60 -8.94
C PRO A 5 51.25 -10.13 -8.49
N ALA A 6 51.79 -9.28 -9.36
CA ALA A 6 51.80 -7.83 -9.21
C ALA A 6 50.42 -7.22 -9.50
N PHE A 7 49.97 -6.32 -8.63
CA PHE A 7 48.87 -5.38 -8.93
C PHE A 7 49.38 -4.30 -9.90
N PRO A 8 48.58 -3.89 -10.91
CA PRO A 8 48.93 -2.73 -11.73
C PRO A 8 48.73 -1.44 -10.94
N SER A 9 49.64 -0.50 -11.18
CA SER A 9 49.79 0.79 -10.53
C SER A 9 48.56 1.70 -10.65
N LEU A 10 48.11 2.24 -9.52
CA LEU A 10 47.30 3.47 -9.50
C LEU A 10 48.12 4.59 -10.15
N ARG A 11 47.71 5.03 -11.34
CA ARG A 11 48.12 6.34 -11.85
C ARG A 11 47.47 7.41 -10.98
N LEU A 12 48.30 8.28 -10.41
CA LEU A 12 47.89 9.50 -9.73
C LEU A 12 46.87 10.27 -10.59
N PHE A 13 45.62 10.38 -10.11
CA PHE A 13 44.81 11.53 -10.47
C PHE A 13 45.27 12.69 -9.62
N ARG A 14 45.83 13.70 -10.31
CA ARG A 14 46.18 15.00 -9.75
C ARG A 14 45.00 15.56 -8.97
N SER A 15 45.25 15.98 -7.73
CA SER A 15 44.36 16.84 -6.97
C SER A 15 43.96 18.05 -7.82
N ALA A 16 42.70 18.10 -8.23
CA ALA A 16 42.11 19.32 -8.74
C ALA A 16 42.00 20.32 -7.57
N PRO A 17 42.25 21.62 -7.79
CA PRO A 17 41.98 22.62 -6.78
C PRO A 17 40.48 22.60 -6.48
N PHE A 18 40.11 22.84 -5.21
CA PHE A 18 38.72 23.07 -4.81
C PHE A 18 38.06 24.02 -5.82
N SER A 19 37.04 23.54 -6.53
CA SER A 19 36.35 24.31 -7.55
C SER A 19 35.71 25.53 -6.93
N ALA A 20 35.94 26.71 -7.50
CA ALA A 20 35.27 27.95 -7.12
C ALA A 20 33.73 27.81 -7.12
N ALA A 21 33.17 26.85 -7.88
CA ALA A 21 31.74 26.55 -7.88
C ALA A 21 31.22 26.03 -6.52
N LEU A 22 32.03 25.26 -5.79
CA LEU A 22 31.67 24.77 -4.44
C LEU A 22 31.74 25.92 -3.42
N LEU A 23 32.69 26.84 -3.58
CA LEU A 23 32.80 28.03 -2.75
C LEU A 23 31.63 29.01 -3.02
N ILE A 24 31.16 29.10 -4.26
CA ILE A 24 29.98 29.90 -4.65
C ILE A 24 28.70 29.26 -4.11
N ALA A 25 28.56 27.93 -4.16
CA ALA A 25 27.42 27.24 -3.55
C ALA A 25 27.36 27.40 -2.03
N ILE A 26 28.52 27.37 -1.36
CA ILE A 26 28.63 27.62 0.09
C ILE A 26 28.38 29.10 0.42
N LEU A 27 28.90 30.06 -0.36
CA LEU A 27 28.63 31.49 -0.14
C LEU A 27 27.16 31.87 -0.46
N ALA A 28 26.51 31.21 -1.41
CA ALA A 28 25.10 31.42 -1.72
C ALA A 28 24.19 30.96 -0.56
N LEU A 29 24.59 29.94 0.21
CA LEU A 29 23.88 29.51 1.42
C LEU A 29 24.11 30.42 2.63
N VAL A 30 25.30 31.05 2.75
CA VAL A 30 25.63 31.94 3.88
C VAL A 30 25.00 33.34 3.72
N CYS A 31 24.57 33.70 2.52
CA CYS A 31 23.93 34.98 2.20
C CYS A 31 22.56 34.77 1.51
N LEU A 32 21.67 33.95 2.07
CA LEU A 32 20.29 33.93 1.60
C LEU A 32 19.67 35.31 1.86
N PRO A 33 19.30 36.08 0.81
CA PRO A 33 18.55 37.31 1.00
C PRO A 33 17.18 36.95 1.55
N ASN A 34 16.59 37.82 2.37
CA ASN A 34 15.16 37.76 2.68
C ASN A 34 14.39 37.65 1.35
N PHE A 35 13.74 36.51 1.13
CA PHE A 35 12.96 36.26 -0.07
C PHE A 35 11.75 37.21 -0.08
N SER A 36 11.76 38.18 -0.99
CA SER A 36 10.59 39.00 -1.29
C SER A 36 9.63 38.16 -2.13
N ALA A 37 8.52 37.76 -1.53
CA ALA A 37 7.45 37.00 -2.16
C ALA A 37 6.99 37.65 -3.48
N ALA A 38 7.08 36.89 -4.59
CA ALA A 38 6.11 36.79 -5.70
C ALA A 38 6.73 36.47 -7.09
N GLN A 39 8.04 36.61 -7.32
CA GLN A 39 8.57 36.55 -8.71
C GLN A 39 9.67 35.53 -9.04
N ASP A 40 10.44 35.02 -8.07
CA ASP A 40 11.52 34.07 -8.36
C ASP A 40 11.21 32.69 -7.76
N ASN A 41 11.09 31.66 -8.60
CA ASN A 41 11.01 30.27 -8.17
C ASN A 41 12.33 29.87 -7.46
N PRO A 42 12.31 29.46 -6.18
CA PRO A 42 13.54 29.14 -5.45
C PRO A 42 14.34 28.02 -6.12
N ALA A 43 13.68 27.09 -6.81
CA ALA A 43 14.35 25.99 -7.50
C ALA A 43 15.32 26.46 -8.60
N ASP A 44 15.02 27.57 -9.30
CA ASP A 44 15.84 28.10 -10.40
C ASP A 44 17.24 28.54 -9.94
N LYS A 45 17.39 28.88 -8.64
CA LYS A 45 18.68 29.29 -8.04
C LYS A 45 19.43 28.12 -7.40
N LEU A 46 18.72 27.05 -7.05
CA LEU A 46 19.25 25.90 -6.33
C LEU A 46 19.68 24.75 -7.25
N ILE A 47 19.03 24.63 -8.42
CA ILE A 47 19.32 23.58 -9.39
C ILE A 47 20.41 24.05 -10.35
N PHE A 48 21.50 23.29 -10.42
CA PHE A 48 22.59 23.53 -11.37
C PHE A 48 22.87 22.27 -12.18
N ASP A 49 22.79 22.37 -13.51
CA ASP A 49 22.92 21.24 -14.44
C ASP A 49 22.06 20.03 -14.03
N GLY A 50 20.78 20.27 -13.75
CA GLY A 50 19.84 19.21 -13.38
C GLY A 50 20.07 18.61 -11.99
N ARG A 51 20.89 19.23 -11.14
CA ARG A 51 21.23 18.71 -9.81
C ARG A 51 20.87 19.71 -8.72
N LEU A 52 20.18 19.22 -7.71
CA LEU A 52 20.01 19.89 -6.41
C LEU A 52 20.74 19.06 -5.36
N LEU A 53 21.88 19.57 -4.90
CA LEU A 53 22.62 18.97 -3.80
C LEU A 53 22.24 19.70 -2.51
N LEU A 54 21.53 19.01 -1.62
CA LEU A 54 21.16 19.55 -0.33
C LEU A 54 22.32 19.29 0.65
N PRO A 55 23.02 20.33 1.14
CA PRO A 55 24.03 20.13 2.16
C PRO A 55 23.38 19.72 3.48
N ALA A 56 24.19 19.15 4.38
CA ALA A 56 23.77 18.93 5.76
C ALA A 56 23.26 20.25 6.38
N GLY A 57 22.12 20.19 7.06
CA GLY A 57 21.44 21.37 7.58
C GLY A 57 19.95 21.37 7.28
N THR A 58 19.30 22.50 7.54
CA THR A 58 17.87 22.71 7.31
C THR A 58 17.68 23.84 6.31
N LEU A 59 16.97 23.54 5.22
CA LEU A 59 16.45 24.50 4.26
C LEU A 59 14.99 24.80 4.62
N GLU A 60 14.73 26.01 5.07
CA GLU A 60 13.37 26.50 5.34
C GLU A 60 12.80 27.09 4.04
N ILE A 61 11.62 26.63 3.63
CA ILE A 61 10.87 27.17 2.49
C ILE A 61 9.44 27.48 2.92
N ASP A 62 8.82 28.48 2.31
CA ASP A 62 7.42 28.87 2.50
C ASP A 62 6.59 28.73 1.21
N GLN A 63 7.23 28.31 0.12
CA GLN A 63 6.62 28.04 -1.18
C GLN A 63 7.24 26.77 -1.79
N PRO A 64 6.49 26.03 -2.62
CA PRO A 64 7.00 24.85 -3.30
C PRO A 64 8.27 25.13 -4.12
N LEU A 65 9.20 24.17 -4.13
CA LEU A 65 10.23 24.10 -5.16
C LEU A 65 9.60 23.58 -6.45
N GLU A 66 9.28 24.49 -7.37
CA GLU A 66 8.66 24.16 -8.66
C GLU A 66 9.71 23.70 -9.67
N ILE A 67 9.63 22.47 -10.17
CA ILE A 67 10.61 21.92 -11.09
C ILE A 67 9.92 21.46 -12.37
N ASP A 68 10.17 22.19 -13.46
CA ASP A 68 9.72 21.86 -14.81
C ASP A 68 10.83 21.09 -15.54
N LEU A 69 10.61 19.78 -15.75
CA LEU A 69 11.58 18.90 -16.40
C LEU A 69 11.80 19.28 -17.87
N SER A 70 10.85 19.95 -18.53
CA SER A 70 11.04 20.40 -19.91
C SER A 70 12.11 21.48 -20.04
N LYS A 71 12.37 22.19 -18.94
CA LYS A 71 13.43 23.23 -18.81
C LYS A 71 14.69 22.66 -18.17
N THR A 72 14.53 21.88 -17.11
CA THR A 72 15.63 21.39 -16.28
C THR A 72 16.40 20.24 -16.93
N GLY A 73 15.71 19.40 -17.71
CA GLY A 73 16.27 18.15 -18.20
C GLY A 73 16.35 17.09 -17.09
N PRO A 74 17.32 16.15 -17.17
CA PRO A 74 17.49 15.09 -16.19
C PRO A 74 17.70 15.67 -14.78
N LEU A 75 16.94 15.18 -13.79
CA LEU A 75 16.89 15.78 -12.45
C LEU A 75 17.39 14.81 -11.38
N HIS A 76 18.30 15.28 -10.53
CA HIS A 76 18.78 14.57 -9.35
C HIS A 76 18.75 15.51 -8.13
N ILE A 77 17.89 15.21 -7.17
CA ILE A 77 17.82 15.88 -5.86
C ILE A 77 18.41 14.94 -4.82
N VAL A 78 19.57 15.30 -4.26
CA VAL A 78 20.33 14.40 -3.38
C VAL A 78 20.78 15.12 -2.11
N GLY A 79 20.47 14.54 -0.96
CA GLY A 79 20.99 14.98 0.33
C GLY A 79 22.44 14.56 0.56
N GLN A 80 23.22 15.45 1.18
CA GLN A 80 24.62 15.26 1.52
C GLN A 80 24.80 15.29 3.03
N GLY A 81 24.58 14.14 3.67
CA GLY A 81 24.52 14.02 5.12
C GLY A 81 23.11 14.27 5.66
N HIS A 82 22.99 14.72 6.90
CA HIS A 82 21.69 14.96 7.54
C HIS A 82 21.05 16.26 7.02
N SER A 83 20.43 16.16 5.85
CA SER A 83 19.84 17.26 5.10
C SER A 83 18.33 17.27 5.28
N ARG A 84 17.75 18.45 5.45
CA ARG A 84 16.31 18.62 5.74
C ARG A 84 15.73 19.77 4.94
N ILE A 85 14.50 19.59 4.45
CA ILE A 85 13.64 20.67 3.98
C ILE A 85 12.47 20.81 4.96
N VAL A 86 12.16 22.03 5.37
CA VAL A 86 10.96 22.35 6.17
C VAL A 86 10.03 23.21 5.32
N MET A 87 8.83 22.72 5.07
CA MET A 87 7.79 23.41 4.30
C MET A 87 6.84 24.15 5.24
N ASN A 88 7.03 25.46 5.36
CA ASN A 88 6.27 26.38 6.21
C ASN A 88 5.01 26.94 5.56
N GLY A 89 4.82 26.69 4.26
CA GLY A 89 3.66 27.17 3.51
C GLY A 89 2.73 26.06 3.02
N PRO A 90 1.64 26.43 2.34
CA PRO A 90 0.75 25.47 1.70
C PRO A 90 1.38 24.84 0.45
N GLY A 91 1.00 23.60 0.16
CA GLY A 91 1.47 22.85 -1.02
C GLY A 91 2.69 21.97 -0.74
N PRO A 92 3.18 21.24 -1.76
CA PRO A 92 4.30 20.33 -1.61
C PRO A 92 5.61 21.09 -1.41
N ALA A 93 6.50 20.53 -0.60
CA ALA A 93 7.88 21.01 -0.51
C ALA A 93 8.58 20.98 -1.90
N ILE A 94 8.31 19.93 -2.68
CA ILE A 94 8.86 19.75 -4.03
C ILE A 94 7.74 19.35 -4.99
N ARG A 95 7.56 20.10 -6.08
CA ARG A 95 6.70 19.70 -7.20
C ARG A 95 7.55 19.46 -8.44
N ILE A 96 7.42 18.26 -9.03
CA ILE A 96 8.09 17.91 -10.29
C ILE A 96 7.02 17.73 -11.36
N THR A 97 7.13 18.55 -12.41
CA THR A 97 6.24 18.53 -13.57
C THR A 97 7.02 18.10 -14.81
N GLY A 98 6.58 17.01 -15.44
CA GLY A 98 7.07 16.53 -16.73
C GLY A 98 6.04 16.68 -17.84
N THR A 99 6.44 16.39 -19.08
CA THR A 99 5.58 16.54 -20.27
C THR A 99 4.98 15.23 -20.76
N LEU A 100 5.04 14.17 -19.94
CA LEU A 100 4.57 12.83 -20.33
C LEU A 100 3.10 12.86 -20.76
N LYS A 101 2.88 12.39 -21.99
CA LYS A 101 1.56 12.10 -22.58
C LYS A 101 1.60 10.71 -23.18
N GLY A 102 0.44 10.08 -23.38
CA GLY A 102 0.35 8.74 -23.99
C GLY A 102 0.47 7.59 -22.98
N THR A 103 0.85 6.41 -23.45
CA THR A 103 0.86 5.16 -22.67
C THR A 103 2.26 4.84 -22.15
N ALA A 104 2.42 3.66 -21.54
CA ALA A 104 3.73 3.13 -21.13
C ALA A 104 4.52 2.49 -22.30
N ASP A 105 3.91 2.35 -23.49
CA ASP A 105 4.59 1.77 -24.66
C ASP A 105 5.72 2.71 -25.10
N PRO A 106 6.99 2.25 -25.13
CA PRO A 106 8.13 3.07 -25.56
C PRO A 106 7.91 3.79 -26.89
N LYS A 107 7.18 3.19 -27.84
CA LYS A 107 6.89 3.79 -29.15
C LYS A 107 6.00 5.03 -29.08
N THR A 108 5.24 5.18 -27.99
CA THR A 108 4.34 6.30 -27.76
C THR A 108 4.97 7.42 -26.96
N ILE A 109 6.15 7.17 -26.37
CA ILE A 109 6.88 8.16 -25.57
C ILE A 109 7.62 9.09 -26.52
N LYS A 110 7.47 10.40 -26.31
CA LYS A 110 8.14 11.41 -27.14
C LYS A 110 9.65 11.46 -26.84
N PRO A 111 10.50 11.75 -27.85
CA PRO A 111 11.93 11.93 -27.65
C PRO A 111 12.26 12.92 -26.52
N GLN A 112 11.50 14.02 -26.44
CA GLN A 112 11.64 15.00 -25.35
C GLN A 112 11.56 14.36 -23.95
N VAL A 113 10.61 13.45 -23.73
CA VAL A 113 10.47 12.77 -22.43
C VAL A 113 11.59 11.77 -22.23
N PHE A 114 11.84 10.93 -23.22
CA PHE A 114 12.75 9.79 -23.09
C PHE A 114 14.23 10.18 -23.04
N GLU A 115 14.61 11.25 -23.73
CA GLU A 115 16.01 11.69 -23.84
C GLU A 115 16.37 12.79 -22.84
N LYS A 116 15.37 13.49 -22.27
CA LYS A 116 15.62 14.68 -21.46
C LYS A 116 14.89 14.74 -20.13
N GLU A 117 13.75 14.07 -19.94
CA GLU A 117 12.93 14.26 -18.72
C GLU A 117 12.82 12.99 -17.87
N ASN A 118 13.25 11.84 -18.40
CA ASN A 118 13.04 10.57 -17.75
C ASN A 118 13.95 10.38 -16.53
N ALA A 119 13.54 9.43 -15.68
CA ALA A 119 14.32 8.92 -14.58
C ALA A 119 14.81 9.96 -13.56
N PRO A 120 13.98 10.93 -13.11
CA PRO A 120 14.39 11.82 -12.04
C PRO A 120 14.61 11.03 -10.74
N LEU A 121 15.66 11.40 -10.01
CA LEU A 121 16.03 10.79 -8.73
C LEU A 121 15.84 11.80 -7.59
N ILE A 122 15.14 11.38 -6.53
CA ILE A 122 14.98 12.13 -5.29
C ILE A 122 15.45 11.24 -4.14
N ALA A 123 16.53 11.60 -3.45
CA ALA A 123 17.13 10.69 -2.47
C ALA A 123 17.89 11.33 -1.29
N GLY A 124 17.82 10.67 -0.13
CA GLY A 124 18.76 10.85 0.98
C GLY A 124 18.54 12.09 1.85
N PHE A 125 17.31 12.55 2.05
CA PHE A 125 17.01 13.72 2.90
C PHE A 125 15.65 13.62 3.59
N GLU A 126 15.43 14.51 4.56
CA GLU A 126 14.18 14.64 5.31
C GLU A 126 13.31 15.78 4.75
N ILE A 127 12.00 15.58 4.68
CA ILE A 127 11.02 16.65 4.47
C ILE A 127 10.09 16.70 5.69
N ILE A 128 9.90 17.90 6.24
CA ILE A 128 8.97 18.16 7.35
C ILE A 128 7.93 19.19 6.94
N GLY A 129 6.65 18.83 7.07
CA GLY A 129 5.56 19.82 7.00
C GLY A 129 5.47 20.64 8.29
N ASN A 130 5.45 21.96 8.16
CA ASN A 130 5.20 22.91 9.27
C ASN A 130 3.98 23.81 9.00
N HIS A 131 3.13 23.40 8.05
CA HIS A 131 1.87 24.04 7.71
C HIS A 131 0.78 22.97 7.54
N PRO A 132 -0.48 23.21 7.93
CA PRO A 132 -1.57 22.22 7.80
C PRO A 132 -1.78 21.68 6.37
N GLU A 133 -1.42 22.47 5.36
CA GLU A 133 -1.52 22.13 3.94
C GLU A 133 -0.16 21.81 3.30
N ALA A 134 0.91 21.66 4.08
CA ALA A 134 2.22 21.27 3.55
C ALA A 134 2.19 19.81 3.10
N ASP A 135 2.53 19.54 1.84
CA ASP A 135 2.76 18.18 1.33
C ASP A 135 4.28 17.93 1.22
N GLY A 136 4.70 16.67 1.06
CA GLY A 136 6.10 16.33 0.78
C GLY A 136 6.46 16.55 -0.68
N ILE A 137 6.23 15.52 -1.51
CA ILE A 137 6.56 15.52 -2.94
C ILE A 137 5.29 15.37 -3.76
N GLU A 138 5.13 16.18 -4.82
CA GLU A 138 4.11 16.01 -5.84
C GLU A 138 4.73 15.70 -7.22
N LEU A 139 4.24 14.66 -7.88
CA LEU A 139 4.65 14.27 -9.24
C LEU A 139 3.50 14.39 -10.25
N VAL A 140 3.75 15.15 -11.32
CA VAL A 140 2.77 15.42 -12.38
C VAL A 140 3.42 15.19 -13.75
N GLY A 141 2.94 14.23 -14.54
CA GLY A 141 3.46 14.04 -15.90
C GLY A 141 4.86 13.43 -15.96
N VAL A 142 5.27 12.63 -14.97
CA VAL A 142 6.66 12.17 -14.83
C VAL A 142 6.84 10.71 -15.28
N MET A 143 7.93 10.46 -16.01
CA MET A 143 8.35 9.13 -16.49
C MET A 143 9.52 8.59 -15.65
N GLN A 144 9.37 7.39 -15.13
CA GLN A 144 10.38 6.63 -14.39
C GLN A 144 10.94 7.31 -13.11
N PRO A 145 10.17 8.09 -12.33
CA PRO A 145 10.70 8.71 -11.13
C PRO A 145 11.13 7.65 -10.10
N THR A 146 12.29 7.88 -9.46
CA THR A 146 12.77 7.08 -8.33
C THR A 146 12.88 7.97 -7.10
N ILE A 147 12.14 7.60 -6.04
CA ILE A 147 12.17 8.23 -4.73
C ILE A 147 12.73 7.21 -3.74
N ARG A 148 13.85 7.52 -3.08
CA ARG A 148 14.46 6.57 -2.13
C ARG A 148 15.17 7.20 -0.95
N ASP A 149 15.37 6.45 0.13
CA ASP A 149 16.12 6.90 1.31
C ASP A 149 15.61 8.24 1.87
N LEU A 150 14.30 8.49 1.80
CA LEU A 150 13.68 9.71 2.31
C LEU A 150 13.00 9.47 3.65
N THR A 151 13.00 10.48 4.50
CA THR A 151 12.06 10.58 5.63
C THR A 151 11.10 11.73 5.34
N ILE A 152 9.80 11.48 5.29
CA ILE A 152 8.79 12.52 5.08
C ILE A 152 7.77 12.43 6.21
N ARG A 153 7.64 13.51 6.98
CA ARG A 153 6.75 13.55 8.15
C ARG A 153 6.10 14.89 8.39
N LYS A 154 5.00 14.86 9.16
CA LYS A 154 4.18 16.04 9.50
C LYS A 154 3.65 16.79 8.28
N SER A 155 3.66 16.16 7.12
CA SER A 155 2.99 16.64 5.93
C SER A 155 1.51 16.25 5.98
N ARG A 156 0.70 16.81 5.10
CA ARG A 156 -0.59 16.25 4.74
C ARG A 156 -0.36 14.98 3.93
N HIS A 157 0.06 15.05 2.68
CA HIS A 157 0.49 13.87 1.94
C HIS A 157 2.01 13.82 1.83
N ALA A 158 2.62 12.66 2.07
CA ALA A 158 4.07 12.54 1.95
C ALA A 158 4.52 12.47 0.49
N ILE A 159 3.95 11.55 -0.30
CA ILE A 159 4.16 11.48 -1.75
C ILE A 159 2.80 11.47 -2.43
N ARG A 160 2.55 12.43 -3.32
CA ARG A 160 1.31 12.53 -4.09
C ARG A 160 1.60 12.45 -5.59
N LEU A 161 0.84 11.63 -6.30
CA LEU A 161 0.90 11.53 -7.75
C LEU A 161 -0.45 11.96 -8.33
N THR A 162 -0.42 12.90 -9.27
CA THR A 162 -1.61 13.41 -9.95
C THR A 162 -1.47 13.33 -11.47
N SER A 163 -2.59 13.45 -12.18
CA SER A 163 -2.66 13.44 -13.65
C SER A 163 -2.14 12.17 -14.32
N ARG A 164 -0.84 12.09 -14.67
CA ARG A 164 -0.27 10.96 -15.42
C ARG A 164 1.17 10.73 -15.01
N ASN A 165 1.49 9.53 -14.56
CA ASN A 165 2.86 9.13 -14.26
C ASN A 165 3.11 7.70 -14.75
N ARG A 166 4.36 7.31 -14.99
CA ARG A 166 4.69 5.94 -15.44
C ARG A 166 5.93 5.43 -14.73
N ASN A 167 5.92 4.15 -14.38
CA ASN A 167 7.09 3.41 -13.89
C ASN A 167 7.71 4.02 -12.62
N LEU A 168 6.87 4.40 -11.65
CA LEU A 168 7.32 4.94 -10.35
C LEU A 168 8.08 3.87 -9.56
N ILE A 169 9.14 4.28 -8.88
CA ILE A 169 9.77 3.51 -7.79
C ILE A 169 9.79 4.37 -6.53
N VAL A 170 9.27 3.83 -5.44
CA VAL A 170 9.44 4.33 -4.07
C VAL A 170 10.14 3.22 -3.27
N SER A 171 11.32 3.46 -2.73
CA SER A 171 12.05 2.45 -1.96
C SER A 171 12.73 3.00 -0.72
N ASP A 172 12.91 2.17 0.32
CA ASP A 172 13.76 2.50 1.47
C ASP A 172 13.37 3.83 2.17
N CYS A 173 12.08 4.17 2.17
CA CYS A 173 11.57 5.43 2.72
C CYS A 173 10.91 5.23 4.09
N HIS A 174 10.92 6.28 4.90
CA HIS A 174 10.13 6.45 6.11
C HIS A 174 9.05 7.52 5.88
N LEU A 175 7.82 7.10 5.62
CA LEU A 175 6.67 7.98 5.38
C LEU A 175 5.80 7.96 6.65
N TYR A 176 6.02 8.93 7.53
CA TYR A 176 5.70 8.78 8.95
C TYR A 176 4.94 9.98 9.52
N GLU A 177 3.92 9.77 10.36
CA GLU A 177 3.23 10.85 11.11
C GLU A 177 2.72 11.97 10.17
N ASN A 178 1.94 11.61 9.15
CA ASN A 178 1.33 12.59 8.24
C ASN A 178 -0.17 12.69 8.48
N SER A 179 -0.74 13.87 8.30
CA SER A 179 -2.19 14.11 8.51
C SER A 179 -3.06 13.59 7.36
N GLY A 180 -2.45 13.28 6.22
CA GLY A 180 -3.04 12.62 5.06
C GLY A 180 -2.40 11.25 4.83
N ALA A 181 -1.99 10.98 3.59
CA ALA A 181 -1.55 9.65 3.16
C ALA A 181 -0.03 9.57 2.94
N GLY A 182 0.54 8.37 3.16
CA GLY A 182 1.96 8.10 2.90
C GLY A 182 2.29 8.19 1.40
N VAL A 183 1.69 7.32 0.59
CA VAL A 183 1.74 7.40 -0.87
C VAL A 183 0.33 7.52 -1.41
N TYR A 184 0.04 8.61 -2.11
CA TYR A 184 -1.29 8.91 -2.61
C TYR A 184 -1.33 8.97 -4.14
N PHE A 185 -2.02 8.00 -4.73
CA PHE A 185 -2.37 7.93 -6.14
C PHE A 185 -3.74 8.59 -6.33
N ASP A 186 -3.72 9.85 -6.74
CA ASP A 186 -4.89 10.72 -6.74
C ASP A 186 -5.44 10.88 -8.15
N HIS A 187 -6.44 10.07 -8.50
CA HIS A 187 -7.21 10.16 -9.75
C HIS A 187 -6.35 10.21 -11.01
N LEU A 188 -5.19 9.55 -10.99
CA LEU A 188 -4.23 9.60 -12.10
C LEU A 188 -4.37 8.43 -13.07
N SER A 189 -3.84 8.62 -14.27
CA SER A 189 -3.47 7.51 -15.14
C SER A 189 -2.06 7.06 -14.80
N LEU A 190 -1.90 5.84 -14.31
CA LEU A 190 -0.61 5.24 -13.98
C LEU A 190 -0.54 3.80 -14.48
N HIS A 191 0.51 3.50 -15.21
CA HIS A 191 0.90 2.12 -15.46
C HIS A 191 2.27 1.93 -14.83
N GLN A 192 2.35 0.92 -13.95
CA GLN A 192 3.54 0.44 -13.27
C GLN A 192 4.02 1.36 -12.15
N ALA A 193 3.94 0.87 -10.92
CA ALA A 193 4.60 1.46 -9.76
C ALA A 193 5.06 0.38 -8.79
N ASN A 194 6.24 0.58 -8.21
CA ASN A 194 6.78 -0.28 -7.17
C ASN A 194 6.96 0.54 -5.89
N ILE A 195 6.42 0.05 -4.78
CA ILE A 195 6.64 0.53 -3.42
C ILE A 195 7.31 -0.60 -2.65
N VAL A 196 8.57 -0.42 -2.28
CA VAL A 196 9.44 -1.52 -1.84
C VAL A 196 10.18 -1.16 -0.56
N GLY A 197 10.26 -2.09 0.40
CA GLY A 197 11.21 -1.97 1.52
C GLY A 197 11.05 -0.70 2.37
N SER A 198 9.84 -0.14 2.45
CA SER A 198 9.59 1.14 3.11
C SER A 198 8.83 0.95 4.43
N HIS A 199 9.06 1.86 5.38
CA HIS A 199 8.25 2.03 6.57
C HIS A 199 7.22 3.13 6.32
N ILE A 200 5.94 2.77 6.35
CA ILE A 200 4.81 3.69 6.06
C ILE A 200 3.86 3.63 7.25
N SER A 201 3.97 4.58 8.17
CA SER A 201 3.26 4.48 9.44
C SER A 201 2.67 5.79 9.94
N TYR A 202 1.58 5.71 10.71
CA TYR A 202 0.94 6.86 11.34
C TYR A 202 0.50 7.94 10.34
N ASN A 203 0.03 7.53 9.15
CA ASN A 203 -0.56 8.43 8.15
C ASN A 203 -2.08 8.41 8.26
N ALA A 204 -2.69 9.51 8.73
CA ALA A 204 -4.09 9.51 9.19
C ALA A 204 -5.14 9.26 8.08
N ALA A 205 -4.80 9.42 6.80
CA ALA A 205 -5.70 9.13 5.67
C ALA A 205 -5.33 7.87 4.87
N GLY A 206 -4.38 7.06 5.35
CA GLY A 206 -3.98 5.80 4.74
C GLY A 206 -2.49 5.69 4.42
N GLY A 207 -1.99 4.46 4.34
CA GLY A 207 -0.56 4.20 4.09
C GLY A 207 -0.24 4.35 2.60
N VAL A 208 -0.67 3.36 1.82
CA VAL A 208 -0.68 3.42 0.35
C VAL A 208 -2.13 3.52 -0.12
N VAL A 209 -2.47 4.63 -0.76
CA VAL A 209 -3.85 4.97 -1.11
C VAL A 209 -3.97 5.18 -2.62
N ILE A 210 -4.86 4.44 -3.25
CA ILE A 210 -5.25 4.60 -4.65
C ILE A 210 -6.72 4.95 -4.70
N ARG A 211 -7.03 6.15 -5.20
CA ARG A 211 -8.39 6.64 -5.43
C ARG A 211 -8.60 6.95 -6.90
N GLY A 212 -9.63 6.36 -7.49
CA GLY A 212 -10.03 6.72 -8.85
C GLY A 212 -9.00 6.38 -9.93
N GLY A 213 -9.16 7.05 -11.07
CA GLY A 213 -8.16 7.06 -12.14
C GLY A 213 -8.13 5.79 -13.00
N ASP A 214 -6.98 5.57 -13.64
CA ASP A 214 -6.69 4.39 -14.47
C ASP A 214 -5.31 3.85 -14.08
N VAL A 215 -5.32 2.95 -13.09
CA VAL A 215 -4.12 2.48 -12.40
C VAL A 215 -3.91 0.98 -12.63
N ARG A 216 -2.72 0.62 -13.10
CA ARG A 216 -2.33 -0.76 -13.44
C ARG A 216 -0.94 -1.09 -12.92
N ASN A 217 -0.71 -2.36 -12.59
CA ASN A 217 0.61 -2.94 -12.30
C ASN A 217 1.28 -2.30 -11.09
N VAL A 218 0.61 -2.28 -9.95
CA VAL A 218 1.16 -1.74 -8.69
C VAL A 218 1.69 -2.88 -7.84
N HIS A 219 2.96 -2.79 -7.42
CA HIS A 219 3.60 -3.75 -6.53
C HIS A 219 3.93 -3.07 -5.21
N ILE A 220 3.40 -3.61 -4.12
CA ILE A 220 3.70 -3.22 -2.74
C ILE A 220 4.39 -4.42 -2.09
N SER A 221 5.69 -4.31 -1.81
CA SER A 221 6.47 -5.48 -1.41
C SER A 221 7.49 -5.21 -0.30
N GLY A 222 7.54 -6.09 0.70
CA GLY A 222 8.56 -6.03 1.75
C GLY A 222 8.48 -4.77 2.62
N CYS A 223 7.29 -4.17 2.74
CA CYS A 223 7.09 -2.97 3.54
C CYS A 223 6.60 -3.31 4.96
N ASP A 224 6.83 -2.38 5.88
CA ASP A 224 6.14 -2.32 7.16
C ASP A 224 5.14 -1.16 7.12
N ILE A 225 3.85 -1.47 7.27
CA ILE A 225 2.76 -0.52 7.06
C ILE A 225 1.85 -0.53 8.28
N GLU A 226 1.92 0.52 9.11
CA GLU A 226 1.31 0.49 10.44
C GLU A 226 0.51 1.74 10.82
N ALA A 227 -0.65 1.54 11.47
CA ALA A 227 -1.43 2.63 12.10
C ALA A 227 -1.77 3.79 11.16
N ASN A 228 -2.04 3.49 9.88
CA ASN A 228 -2.38 4.52 8.89
C ASN A 228 -3.88 4.81 8.83
N MET A 229 -4.45 5.10 9.99
CA MET A 229 -5.82 5.56 10.14
C MET A 229 -5.83 6.74 11.11
N GLY A 230 -6.77 7.65 10.92
CA GLY A 230 -6.94 8.79 11.80
C GLY A 230 -7.51 8.41 13.16
N THR A 231 -7.89 9.43 13.92
CA THR A 231 -8.63 9.28 15.18
C THR A 231 -9.94 8.49 14.98
N PRO A 232 -10.56 7.97 16.06
CA PRO A 232 -11.83 7.21 15.95
C PRO A 232 -12.96 7.93 15.19
N ASP A 233 -13.00 9.27 15.25
CA ASP A 233 -14.00 10.10 14.55
C ASP A 233 -13.62 10.48 13.10
N ALA A 234 -12.43 10.07 12.63
CA ALA A 234 -11.97 10.34 11.28
C ALA A 234 -12.70 9.48 10.24
N PRO A 235 -12.69 9.87 8.95
CA PRO A 235 -13.14 9.00 7.88
C PRO A 235 -12.39 7.67 7.89
N ALA A 236 -13.09 6.60 7.49
CA ALA A 236 -12.49 5.27 7.38
C ALA A 236 -11.29 5.30 6.41
N ALA A 237 -10.22 4.66 6.82
CA ALA A 237 -8.97 4.55 6.08
C ALA A 237 -8.36 3.16 6.27
N ALA A 238 -7.30 2.87 5.50
CA ALA A 238 -6.61 1.59 5.57
C ALA A 238 -5.11 1.75 5.37
N ASN A 239 -4.36 0.77 5.86
CA ASN A 239 -2.93 0.69 5.62
C ASN A 239 -2.63 0.59 4.10
N VAL A 240 -3.41 -0.22 3.38
CA VAL A 240 -3.50 -0.21 1.92
C VAL A 240 -4.96 -0.03 1.51
N LEU A 241 -5.24 1.02 0.75
CA LEU A 241 -6.58 1.38 0.29
C LEU A 241 -6.62 1.45 -1.23
N LEU A 242 -7.44 0.60 -1.85
CA LEU A 242 -7.71 0.59 -3.28
C LEU A 242 -9.20 0.87 -3.49
N ASP A 243 -9.55 2.09 -3.87
CA ASP A 243 -10.93 2.44 -4.19
C ASP A 243 -10.99 2.99 -5.60
N SER A 244 -11.71 2.29 -6.46
CA SER A 244 -11.85 2.69 -7.84
C SER A 244 -12.70 3.93 -8.02
N GLU A 245 -13.61 4.29 -7.11
CA GLU A 245 -14.52 5.45 -7.25
C GLU A 245 -15.12 5.58 -8.68
N GLU A 246 -15.54 4.46 -9.28
CA GLU A 246 -15.98 4.36 -10.70
C GLU A 246 -14.89 4.55 -11.78
N GLY A 247 -13.66 4.83 -11.38
CA GLY A 247 -12.45 4.65 -12.17
C GLY A 247 -12.08 3.18 -12.35
N SER A 248 -10.79 2.93 -12.58
CA SER A 248 -10.31 1.64 -13.04
C SER A 248 -8.99 1.29 -12.39
N ILE A 249 -9.02 0.40 -11.39
CA ILE A 249 -7.83 -0.13 -10.74
C ILE A 249 -7.75 -1.63 -11.01
N GLY A 250 -6.56 -2.16 -11.30
CA GLY A 250 -6.35 -3.59 -11.45
C GLY A 250 -4.88 -3.94 -11.52
N GLU A 251 -4.57 -5.23 -11.50
CA GLU A 251 -3.18 -5.74 -11.56
C GLU A 251 -2.35 -5.20 -10.38
N VAL A 252 -2.73 -5.58 -9.17
CA VAL A 252 -2.06 -5.14 -7.92
C VAL A 252 -1.51 -6.34 -7.16
N ALA A 253 -0.25 -6.25 -6.71
CA ALA A 253 0.40 -7.24 -5.87
C ALA A 253 0.78 -6.63 -4.52
N ILE A 254 0.33 -7.24 -3.42
CA ILE A 254 0.66 -6.88 -2.04
C ILE A 254 1.33 -8.09 -1.41
N THR A 255 2.65 -8.06 -1.24
CA THR A 255 3.42 -9.26 -0.93
C THR A 255 4.51 -9.07 0.12
N GLY A 256 4.64 -10.03 1.04
CA GLY A 256 5.75 -10.06 2.00
C GLY A 256 5.82 -8.87 2.94
N CYS A 257 4.68 -8.23 3.25
CA CYS A 257 4.61 -7.07 4.13
C CYS A 257 4.17 -7.46 5.54
N THR A 258 4.56 -6.64 6.52
CA THR A 258 3.89 -6.58 7.82
C THR A 258 2.91 -5.41 7.77
N ILE A 259 1.64 -5.65 8.03
CA ILE A 259 0.58 -4.65 7.91
C ILE A 259 -0.29 -4.73 9.17
N GLN A 260 -0.31 -3.69 9.98
CA GLN A 260 -0.98 -3.75 11.27
C GLN A 260 -1.53 -2.42 11.77
N HIS A 261 -2.45 -2.51 12.73
CA HIS A 261 -2.86 -1.41 13.60
C HIS A 261 -3.60 -0.26 12.88
N THR A 262 -4.57 0.44 13.48
CA THR A 262 -5.20 0.27 14.80
C THR A 262 -6.65 -0.20 14.66
N HIS A 263 -7.15 -0.99 15.59
CA HIS A 263 -8.56 -1.37 15.65
C HIS A 263 -9.45 -0.28 16.28
N HIS A 264 -8.90 0.76 16.90
CA HIS A 264 -9.71 1.83 17.50
C HIS A 264 -10.33 2.77 16.45
N ALA A 265 -9.75 2.84 15.25
CA ALA A 265 -10.28 3.63 14.17
C ALA A 265 -11.52 2.97 13.56
N LYS A 266 -12.52 3.79 13.23
CA LYS A 266 -13.78 3.32 12.64
C LYS A 266 -13.51 2.62 11.31
N ASP A 267 -14.10 1.43 11.16
CA ASP A 267 -14.01 0.59 9.95
C ASP A 267 -12.56 0.38 9.46
N SER A 268 -11.58 0.43 10.37
CA SER A 268 -10.17 0.33 10.01
C SER A 268 -9.84 -1.00 9.35
N ALA A 269 -8.95 -0.96 8.36
CA ALA A 269 -8.52 -2.16 7.68
C ALA A 269 -7.03 -2.17 7.35
N ASN A 270 -6.44 -3.36 7.33
CA ASN A 270 -5.08 -3.49 6.83
C ASN A 270 -5.09 -3.36 5.30
N ILE A 271 -5.97 -4.09 4.64
CA ILE A 271 -6.18 -3.98 3.19
C ILE A 271 -7.67 -3.77 2.94
N TRP A 272 -8.03 -2.63 2.37
CA TRP A 272 -9.39 -2.35 1.91
C TRP A 272 -9.42 -2.14 0.40
N ILE A 273 -10.27 -2.91 -0.28
CA ILE A 273 -10.43 -2.91 -1.72
C ILE A 273 -11.92 -2.75 -2.09
N ASP A 274 -12.22 -1.73 -2.89
CA ASP A 274 -13.47 -1.59 -3.64
C ASP A 274 -13.16 -1.31 -5.12
N LEU A 275 -13.36 -2.31 -5.99
CA LEU A 275 -13.07 -2.20 -7.42
C LEU A 275 -14.35 -2.10 -8.28
N GLN A 276 -15.38 -1.46 -7.74
CA GLN A 276 -16.54 -1.03 -8.54
C GLN A 276 -16.07 0.01 -9.58
N SER A 277 -16.07 -0.39 -10.84
CA SER A 277 -15.55 0.35 -11.99
C SER A 277 -16.68 0.84 -12.90
N ASN A 278 -16.33 1.73 -13.83
CA ASN A 278 -17.24 2.17 -14.88
C ASN A 278 -17.57 1.07 -15.90
N ARG A 279 -18.77 1.16 -16.47
CA ARG A 279 -19.23 0.26 -17.52
C ARG A 279 -18.33 0.33 -18.76
N GLN A 280 -17.96 -0.84 -19.28
CA GLN A 280 -17.24 -0.98 -20.54
C GLN A 280 -18.20 -1.39 -21.67
N LYS A 281 -17.91 -1.01 -22.91
CA LYS A 281 -18.82 -1.26 -24.06
C LYS A 281 -19.06 -2.74 -24.37
N PHE A 282 -18.15 -3.62 -23.92
CA PHE A 282 -18.13 -5.04 -24.25
C PHE A 282 -18.52 -5.95 -23.09
N THR A 283 -18.87 -5.40 -21.92
CA THR A 283 -19.30 -6.21 -20.76
C THR A 283 -20.22 -5.41 -19.83
N GLU A 284 -21.20 -6.11 -19.25
CA GLU A 284 -22.09 -5.57 -18.21
C GLU A 284 -21.44 -5.67 -16.81
N GLU A 285 -20.35 -6.43 -16.69
CA GLU A 285 -19.57 -6.55 -15.45
C GLU A 285 -18.93 -5.20 -15.08
N LEU A 286 -19.12 -4.80 -13.83
CA LEU A 286 -18.60 -3.54 -13.28
C LEU A 286 -17.44 -3.79 -12.32
N ARG A 287 -17.22 -5.02 -11.88
CA ARG A 287 -16.16 -5.36 -10.93
C ARG A 287 -14.86 -5.56 -11.66
N HIS A 288 -13.85 -4.79 -11.26
CA HIS A 288 -12.46 -5.00 -11.65
C HIS A 288 -11.76 -6.01 -10.71
N GLY A 289 -10.46 -6.23 -10.89
CA GLY A 289 -9.78 -7.37 -10.29
C GLY A 289 -8.31 -7.51 -10.60
N ASN A 290 -7.83 -8.76 -10.56
CA ASN A 290 -6.44 -9.18 -10.74
C ASN A 290 -5.56 -8.66 -9.60
N VAL A 291 -5.94 -9.02 -8.37
CA VAL A 291 -5.20 -8.64 -7.16
C VAL A 291 -4.61 -9.87 -6.48
N THR A 292 -3.37 -9.79 -6.05
CA THR A 292 -2.69 -10.81 -5.25
C THR A 292 -2.30 -10.25 -3.89
N ILE A 293 -2.70 -10.91 -2.82
CA ILE A 293 -2.35 -10.62 -1.43
C ILE A 293 -1.65 -11.87 -0.88
N SER A 294 -0.32 -11.86 -0.82
CA SER A 294 0.44 -13.07 -0.54
C SER A 294 1.57 -12.93 0.48
N GLY A 295 1.71 -13.90 1.39
CA GLY A 295 2.87 -13.97 2.27
C GLY A 295 2.99 -12.81 3.26
N ASN A 296 1.87 -12.16 3.62
CA ASN A 296 1.85 -11.04 4.55
C ASN A 296 1.56 -11.47 5.99
N ILE A 297 1.92 -10.60 6.92
CA ILE A 297 1.58 -10.67 8.34
C ILE A 297 0.58 -9.55 8.62
N LEU A 298 -0.64 -9.89 9.04
CA LEU A 298 -1.78 -8.98 9.14
C LEU A 298 -2.40 -9.01 10.53
N SER A 299 -2.49 -7.86 11.20
CA SER A 299 -3.17 -7.81 12.51
C SER A 299 -3.77 -6.47 12.94
N ASP A 300 -4.59 -6.53 14.00
CA ASP A 300 -4.94 -5.41 14.86
C ASP A 300 -5.72 -4.26 14.20
N VAL A 301 -6.80 -4.59 13.51
CA VAL A 301 -7.72 -3.63 12.85
C VAL A 301 -9.15 -4.15 12.97
N GLN A 302 -10.16 -3.37 12.60
CA GLN A 302 -11.53 -3.90 12.51
C GLN A 302 -11.59 -5.05 11.48
N HIS A 303 -10.98 -4.87 10.31
CA HIS A 303 -10.96 -5.86 9.24
C HIS A 303 -9.55 -6.05 8.67
N ASN A 304 -8.93 -7.23 8.83
CA ASN A 304 -7.59 -7.42 8.24
C ASN A 304 -7.64 -7.29 6.71
N ILE A 305 -8.53 -8.03 6.06
CA ILE A 305 -8.77 -7.88 4.62
C ILE A 305 -10.26 -7.63 4.39
N TYR A 306 -10.58 -6.45 3.88
CA TYR A 306 -11.92 -6.08 3.44
C TYR A 306 -11.95 -5.90 1.92
N VAL A 307 -12.73 -6.73 1.23
CA VAL A 307 -12.90 -6.63 -0.23
C VAL A 307 -14.38 -6.53 -0.55
N GLN A 308 -14.75 -5.55 -1.37
CA GLN A 308 -16.10 -5.41 -1.90
C GLN A 308 -16.11 -5.12 -3.39
N ASN A 309 -17.19 -5.50 -4.07
CA ASN A 309 -17.42 -5.23 -5.50
C ASN A 309 -16.19 -5.54 -6.39
N THR A 310 -15.55 -6.69 -6.13
CA THR A 310 -14.28 -7.04 -6.77
C THR A 310 -14.32 -8.48 -7.24
N ARG A 311 -13.59 -8.79 -8.32
CA ARG A 311 -13.42 -10.17 -8.79
C ARG A 311 -11.96 -10.56 -8.99
N GLY A 312 -11.65 -11.84 -9.04
CA GLY A 312 -10.32 -12.34 -9.39
C GLY A 312 -9.23 -11.88 -8.43
N VAL A 313 -9.37 -12.27 -7.15
CA VAL A 313 -8.40 -11.95 -6.09
C VAL A 313 -7.85 -13.24 -5.50
N ALA A 314 -6.53 -13.31 -5.34
CA ALA A 314 -5.85 -14.39 -4.63
C ALA A 314 -5.34 -13.89 -3.27
N ILE A 315 -5.75 -14.55 -2.19
CA ILE A 315 -5.35 -14.29 -0.80
C ILE A 315 -4.65 -15.56 -0.30
N THR A 316 -3.32 -15.59 -0.38
CA THR A 316 -2.57 -16.84 -0.23
C THR A 316 -1.38 -16.77 0.72
N GLY A 317 -1.22 -17.79 1.58
CA GLY A 317 -0.02 -17.92 2.40
C GLY A 317 0.20 -16.81 3.44
N ASN A 318 -0.86 -16.13 3.89
CA ASN A 318 -0.77 -15.05 4.88
C ASN A 318 -0.93 -15.58 6.31
N THR A 319 -0.37 -14.85 7.28
CA THR A 319 -0.64 -15.03 8.72
C THR A 319 -1.53 -13.88 9.18
N ILE A 320 -2.72 -14.19 9.68
CA ILE A 320 -3.77 -13.20 9.93
C ILE A 320 -4.39 -13.40 11.32
N TRP A 321 -4.41 -12.38 12.18
CA TRP A 321 -5.05 -12.47 13.50
C TRP A 321 -5.54 -11.11 13.98
N LYS A 322 -6.23 -11.05 15.13
CA LYS A 322 -6.74 -9.80 15.72
C LYS A 322 -7.55 -8.93 14.74
N GLY A 323 -8.40 -9.54 13.91
CA GLY A 323 -9.50 -8.82 13.28
C GLY A 323 -10.60 -8.57 14.31
N TYR A 324 -10.82 -7.32 14.73
CA TYR A 324 -11.76 -7.02 15.81
C TYR A 324 -13.21 -7.22 15.41
N ASP A 325 -13.55 -6.99 14.14
CA ASP A 325 -14.77 -7.52 13.56
C ASP A 325 -14.50 -8.82 12.78
N ARG A 326 -13.60 -8.81 11.79
CA ARG A 326 -13.29 -10.01 10.98
C ARG A 326 -11.83 -10.05 10.54
N ASN A 327 -11.28 -11.26 10.38
CA ASN A 327 -10.01 -11.42 9.67
C ASN A 327 -10.21 -11.18 8.17
N ILE A 328 -11.27 -11.74 7.59
CA ILE A 328 -11.61 -11.50 6.18
C ILE A 328 -13.10 -11.17 6.08
N LEU A 329 -13.41 -10.07 5.38
CA LEU A 329 -14.75 -9.69 5.00
C LEU A 329 -14.82 -9.51 3.48
N LEU A 330 -15.65 -10.32 2.81
CA LEU A 330 -15.88 -10.23 1.37
C LEU A 330 -17.36 -9.91 1.11
N LYS A 331 -17.63 -8.91 0.26
CA LYS A 331 -18.99 -8.51 -0.10
C LYS A 331 -19.16 -8.35 -1.61
N LYS A 332 -20.13 -9.04 -2.20
CA LYS A 332 -20.45 -8.93 -3.64
C LYS A 332 -19.26 -9.28 -4.56
N CYS A 333 -18.40 -10.17 -4.10
CA CYS A 333 -17.19 -10.58 -4.82
C CYS A 333 -17.38 -11.84 -5.66
N GLU A 334 -16.56 -12.03 -6.68
CA GLU A 334 -16.56 -13.24 -7.52
C GLU A 334 -15.16 -13.78 -7.78
N ALA A 335 -15.01 -15.11 -7.88
CA ALA A 335 -13.74 -15.74 -8.21
C ALA A 335 -12.59 -15.34 -7.26
N ILE A 336 -12.87 -15.38 -5.95
CA ILE A 336 -11.87 -15.12 -4.89
C ILE A 336 -11.29 -16.45 -4.42
N VAL A 337 -9.97 -16.51 -4.28
CA VAL A 337 -9.25 -17.67 -3.72
C VAL A 337 -8.62 -17.27 -2.39
N VAL A 338 -8.99 -17.97 -1.31
CA VAL A 338 -8.40 -17.85 0.02
C VAL A 338 -7.74 -19.18 0.35
N SER A 339 -6.41 -19.27 0.21
CA SER A 339 -5.71 -20.56 0.31
C SER A 339 -4.42 -20.54 1.10
N GLY A 340 -4.20 -21.56 1.93
CA GLY A 340 -2.94 -21.75 2.65
C GLY A 340 -2.66 -20.68 3.71
N ASN A 341 -3.70 -20.02 4.25
CA ASN A 341 -3.53 -18.98 5.26
C ASN A 341 -3.64 -19.55 6.68
N THR A 342 -2.96 -18.90 7.62
CA THR A 342 -3.10 -19.18 9.06
C THR A 342 -3.92 -18.08 9.71
N PHE A 343 -5.01 -18.47 10.38
CA PHE A 343 -5.84 -17.62 11.22
C PHE A 343 -5.78 -18.13 12.65
N ASP A 344 -4.99 -17.47 13.50
CA ASP A 344 -4.73 -17.99 14.84
C ASP A 344 -4.98 -16.96 15.93
N ARG A 345 -5.78 -17.31 16.93
CA ARG A 345 -5.76 -16.61 18.22
C ARG A 345 -4.61 -17.15 19.07
N ASN A 346 -3.42 -16.61 18.80
CA ASN A 346 -2.23 -17.00 19.54
C ASN A 346 -2.37 -16.63 21.04
N PRO A 347 -2.26 -17.61 21.97
CA PRO A 347 -2.41 -17.36 23.41
C PRO A 347 -1.43 -16.33 23.99
N ARG A 348 -0.30 -16.09 23.33
CA ARG A 348 0.68 -15.05 23.72
C ARG A 348 0.18 -13.63 23.50
N TYR A 349 -0.91 -13.46 22.76
CA TYR A 349 -1.55 -12.17 22.48
C TYR A 349 -2.88 -11.99 23.23
N GLY A 350 -3.13 -12.78 24.28
CA GLY A 350 -4.32 -12.66 25.16
C GLY A 350 -4.23 -11.56 26.22
N TYR A 351 -3.33 -10.59 26.05
CA TYR A 351 -3.22 -9.42 26.95
C TYR A 351 -4.08 -8.26 26.44
N GLY A 352 -4.39 -7.32 27.33
CA GLY A 352 -5.19 -6.13 26.99
C GLY A 352 -6.58 -6.51 26.46
N ASP A 353 -6.97 -5.90 25.36
CA ASP A 353 -8.24 -6.11 24.65
C ASP A 353 -8.17 -7.26 23.62
N GLY A 354 -7.09 -8.05 23.59
CA GLY A 354 -6.94 -9.14 22.62
C GLY A 354 -8.03 -10.23 22.70
N GLY A 355 -8.75 -10.30 23.83
CA GLY A 355 -9.94 -11.13 24.00
C GLY A 355 -11.13 -10.67 23.15
N ASP A 356 -11.27 -9.37 22.94
CA ASP A 356 -12.43 -8.76 22.28
C ASP A 356 -12.42 -8.95 20.76
N ALA A 357 -11.25 -9.27 20.19
CA ALA A 357 -11.13 -9.50 18.76
C ALA A 357 -11.97 -10.70 18.32
N LYS A 358 -12.83 -10.56 17.31
CA LYS A 358 -13.73 -11.65 16.86
C LYS A 358 -13.07 -12.65 15.91
N LEU A 359 -12.11 -12.21 15.09
CA LEU A 359 -11.47 -13.01 14.05
C LEU A 359 -12.52 -13.57 13.05
N GLY A 360 -12.21 -14.67 12.36
CA GLY A 360 -13.14 -15.35 11.46
C GLY A 360 -13.22 -14.75 10.06
N ILE A 361 -13.92 -15.47 9.19
CA ILE A 361 -14.06 -15.16 7.77
C ILE A 361 -15.54 -15.01 7.45
N ARG A 362 -15.93 -13.93 6.77
CA ARG A 362 -17.31 -13.71 6.33
C ARG A 362 -17.37 -13.38 4.84
N LEU A 363 -18.19 -14.12 4.12
CA LEU A 363 -18.58 -13.84 2.74
C LEU A 363 -20.06 -13.46 2.70
N THR A 364 -20.41 -12.46 1.91
CA THR A 364 -21.80 -12.05 1.72
C THR A 364 -22.07 -11.73 0.26
N GLN A 365 -23.05 -12.40 -0.33
CA GLN A 365 -23.42 -12.24 -1.74
C GLN A 365 -22.25 -12.48 -2.70
N CYS A 366 -21.37 -13.42 -2.34
CA CYS A 366 -20.22 -13.81 -3.16
C CYS A 366 -20.54 -15.05 -4.01
N SER A 367 -19.89 -15.16 -5.17
CA SER A 367 -20.04 -16.30 -6.08
C SER A 367 -18.70 -16.90 -6.50
N GLY A 368 -18.66 -18.23 -6.73
CA GLY A 368 -17.51 -18.89 -7.34
C GLY A 368 -16.19 -18.74 -6.56
N CYS A 369 -16.24 -18.69 -5.22
CA CYS A 369 -15.06 -18.48 -4.38
C CYS A 369 -14.55 -19.81 -3.78
N LEU A 370 -13.25 -19.89 -3.54
CA LEU A 370 -12.56 -21.05 -2.99
C LEU A 370 -11.89 -20.68 -1.67
N LEU A 371 -12.21 -21.40 -0.59
CA LEU A 371 -11.54 -21.33 0.71
C LEU A 371 -10.90 -22.68 0.97
N VAL A 372 -9.60 -22.82 0.71
CA VAL A 372 -8.93 -24.14 0.65
C VAL A 372 -7.69 -24.18 1.52
N ALA A 373 -7.47 -25.28 2.25
CA ALA A 373 -6.23 -25.51 2.99
C ALA A 373 -5.86 -24.39 3.98
N ASN A 374 -6.85 -23.83 4.68
CA ASN A 374 -6.61 -22.83 5.72
C ASN A 374 -6.57 -23.48 7.10
N ALA A 375 -5.75 -22.93 8.00
CA ALA A 375 -5.76 -23.29 9.42
C ALA A 375 -6.47 -22.18 10.20
N ILE A 376 -7.58 -22.51 10.87
CA ILE A 376 -8.41 -21.55 11.60
C ILE A 376 -8.54 -22.01 13.06
N ASN A 377 -8.14 -21.14 13.98
CA ASN A 377 -8.11 -21.43 15.41
C ASN A 377 -8.56 -20.22 16.26
N GLY A 378 -9.54 -20.43 17.12
CA GLY A 378 -9.88 -19.52 18.21
C GLY A 378 -10.65 -18.26 17.80
N VAL A 379 -11.70 -18.41 17.00
CA VAL A 379 -12.61 -17.28 16.72
C VAL A 379 -13.39 -16.88 17.99
N GLY A 380 -13.72 -15.60 18.10
CA GLY A 380 -14.47 -15.02 19.22
C GLY A 380 -15.98 -15.18 19.06
N ASP A 381 -16.78 -14.25 19.59
CA ASP A 381 -18.25 -14.28 19.45
C ASP A 381 -18.71 -13.94 18.03
N VAL A 382 -18.76 -14.98 17.20
CA VAL A 382 -19.26 -15.00 15.83
C VAL A 382 -20.12 -16.24 15.62
N ASP A 383 -20.99 -16.23 14.60
CA ASP A 383 -21.92 -17.35 14.37
C ASP A 383 -21.22 -18.54 13.71
N GLY A 384 -20.15 -18.28 12.95
CA GLY A 384 -19.28 -19.31 12.40
C GLY A 384 -17.82 -18.85 12.28
N ALA A 385 -16.88 -19.79 12.34
CA ALA A 385 -15.49 -19.47 12.01
C ALA A 385 -15.35 -19.07 10.53
N ILE A 386 -16.13 -19.71 9.67
CA ILE A 386 -16.41 -19.31 8.30
C ILE A 386 -17.92 -19.09 8.16
N GLU A 387 -18.32 -17.89 7.76
CA GLU A 387 -19.73 -17.50 7.56
C GLU A 387 -19.98 -17.18 6.08
N LEU A 388 -20.91 -17.91 5.48
CA LEU A 388 -21.33 -17.73 4.08
C LEU A 388 -22.79 -17.29 4.05
N HIS A 389 -23.05 -16.05 3.64
CA HIS A 389 -24.41 -15.50 3.58
C HIS A 389 -24.84 -15.18 2.15
N ARG A 390 -25.91 -15.83 1.69
CA ARG A 390 -26.49 -15.65 0.35
C ARG A 390 -25.46 -15.80 -0.77
N CYS A 391 -24.58 -16.79 -0.61
CA CYS A 391 -23.49 -17.06 -1.53
C CYS A 391 -23.83 -18.20 -2.50
N SER A 392 -23.17 -18.26 -3.65
CA SER A 392 -23.33 -19.35 -4.61
C SER A 392 -22.00 -19.94 -5.06
N GLN A 393 -21.97 -21.24 -5.33
CA GLN A 393 -20.79 -21.91 -5.89
C GLN A 393 -19.53 -21.68 -5.05
N ILE A 394 -19.67 -21.71 -3.72
CA ILE A 394 -18.54 -21.59 -2.79
C ILE A 394 -17.99 -22.98 -2.50
N VAL A 395 -16.66 -23.12 -2.45
CA VAL A 395 -16.00 -24.34 -2.00
C VAL A 395 -15.20 -24.03 -0.73
N VAL A 396 -15.53 -24.70 0.37
CA VAL A 396 -14.71 -24.75 1.58
C VAL A 396 -14.10 -26.15 1.65
N SER A 397 -12.77 -26.25 1.56
CA SER A 397 -12.10 -27.54 1.47
C SER A 397 -10.79 -27.64 2.24
N GLN A 398 -10.42 -28.84 2.67
CA GLN A 398 -9.08 -29.18 3.17
C GLN A 398 -8.59 -28.30 4.34
N SER A 399 -9.51 -27.68 5.08
CA SER A 399 -9.17 -26.73 6.15
C SER A 399 -9.24 -27.40 7.52
N THR A 400 -8.42 -26.93 8.46
CA THR A 400 -8.54 -27.29 9.88
C THR A 400 -9.25 -26.15 10.61
N ILE A 401 -10.34 -26.47 11.32
CA ILE A 401 -11.22 -25.48 11.94
C ILE A 401 -11.49 -25.90 13.38
N ARG A 402 -11.11 -25.05 14.33
CA ARG A 402 -11.26 -25.31 15.77
C ARG A 402 -11.36 -24.02 16.57
N GLY A 403 -11.74 -24.12 17.84
CA GLY A 403 -11.91 -22.97 18.72
C GLY A 403 -12.97 -22.00 18.21
N PHE A 404 -14.20 -22.46 18.03
CA PHE A 404 -15.34 -21.64 17.61
C PHE A 404 -16.50 -21.81 18.60
N PRO A 405 -17.29 -20.75 18.88
CA PRO A 405 -18.32 -20.83 19.91
C PRO A 405 -19.61 -21.51 19.44
N LYS A 406 -19.98 -21.34 18.16
CA LYS A 406 -21.29 -21.71 17.60
C LYS A 406 -21.19 -22.65 16.41
N SER A 407 -20.46 -22.29 15.37
CA SER A 407 -20.23 -23.20 14.25
C SER A 407 -18.85 -23.11 13.62
N GLY A 408 -18.38 -24.21 13.04
CA GLY A 408 -17.14 -24.22 12.26
C GLY A 408 -17.37 -23.53 10.91
N VAL A 409 -18.36 -24.02 10.17
CA VAL A 409 -18.81 -23.42 8.91
C VAL A 409 -20.32 -23.17 8.95
N LEU A 410 -20.75 -21.93 8.75
CA LEU A 410 -22.14 -21.54 8.59
C LEU A 410 -22.45 -21.27 7.12
N LEU A 411 -23.45 -21.99 6.59
CA LEU A 411 -24.07 -21.73 5.31
C LEU A 411 -25.46 -21.15 5.56
N ASP A 412 -25.70 -19.92 5.14
CA ASP A 412 -26.96 -19.21 5.30
C ASP A 412 -27.47 -18.76 3.93
N ASP A 413 -28.55 -19.38 3.44
CA ASP A 413 -29.11 -19.21 2.11
C ASP A 413 -28.08 -19.38 0.98
N CYS A 414 -27.17 -20.35 1.13
CA CYS A 414 -26.19 -20.70 0.11
C CYS A 414 -26.74 -21.62 -0.96
N VAL A 415 -26.25 -21.49 -2.19
CA VAL A 415 -26.69 -22.31 -3.33
C VAL A 415 -25.51 -23.01 -3.99
N GLN A 416 -25.66 -24.29 -4.31
CA GLN A 416 -24.67 -25.07 -5.08
C GLN A 416 -23.24 -25.02 -4.49
N SER A 417 -23.13 -24.95 -3.17
CA SER A 417 -21.85 -24.81 -2.47
C SER A 417 -21.39 -26.14 -1.86
N ILE A 418 -20.08 -26.28 -1.66
CA ILE A 418 -19.45 -27.52 -1.20
C ILE A 418 -18.66 -27.24 0.08
N VAL A 419 -18.86 -28.08 1.09
CA VAL A 419 -17.97 -28.17 2.26
C VAL A 419 -17.46 -29.60 2.36
N ASN A 420 -16.18 -29.82 2.11
CA ASN A 420 -15.60 -31.17 2.12
C ASN A 420 -14.17 -31.25 2.62
N ASN A 421 -13.75 -32.45 3.03
CA ASN A 421 -12.37 -32.75 3.40
C ASN A 421 -11.80 -31.82 4.48
N CYS A 422 -12.65 -31.21 5.32
CA CYS A 422 -12.22 -30.40 6.44
C CYS A 422 -12.10 -31.25 7.70
N ILE A 423 -11.19 -30.86 8.61
CA ILE A 423 -11.14 -31.37 9.97
C ILE A 423 -11.73 -30.29 10.87
N VAL A 424 -12.88 -30.57 11.49
CA VAL A 424 -13.61 -29.59 12.30
C VAL A 424 -13.74 -30.12 13.71
N THR A 425 -13.23 -29.38 14.69
CA THR A 425 -13.21 -29.80 16.11
C THR A 425 -14.28 -29.06 16.90
N GLU A 426 -15.27 -29.80 17.38
CA GLU A 426 -16.30 -29.30 18.30
C GLU A 426 -15.71 -29.34 19.72
N GLU A 427 -15.36 -28.16 20.24
CA GLU A 427 -14.77 -27.99 21.58
C GLU A 427 -15.84 -27.77 22.67
N ASN A 428 -17.12 -27.67 22.31
CA ASN A 428 -18.24 -27.62 23.25
C ASN A 428 -19.51 -28.23 22.65
N ALA A 429 -20.40 -28.77 23.49
CA ALA A 429 -21.60 -29.51 23.06
C ALA A 429 -22.69 -28.66 22.38
N ALA A 430 -22.60 -27.33 22.42
CA ALA A 430 -23.53 -26.43 21.75
C ALA A 430 -23.03 -25.99 20.35
N ALA A 431 -21.80 -26.34 20.00
CA ALA A 431 -21.21 -25.99 18.72
C ALA A 431 -21.58 -27.03 17.65
N GLU A 432 -21.88 -26.56 16.45
CA GLU A 432 -22.14 -27.39 15.27
C GLU A 432 -20.98 -27.25 14.28
N ALA A 433 -20.30 -28.35 13.94
CA ALA A 433 -19.17 -28.30 13.03
C ALA A 433 -19.51 -27.62 11.69
N ILE A 434 -20.66 -28.00 11.12
CA ILE A 434 -21.17 -27.44 9.87
C ILE A 434 -22.68 -27.24 10.03
N ARG A 435 -23.11 -25.98 9.97
CA ARG A 435 -24.52 -25.59 10.10
C ARG A 435 -25.01 -25.05 8.77
N GLN A 436 -26.15 -25.57 8.29
CA GLN A 436 -26.83 -25.06 7.10
C GLN A 436 -28.22 -24.51 7.45
N MET A 437 -28.49 -23.29 7.03
CA MET A 437 -29.76 -22.58 7.18
C MET A 437 -30.26 -22.19 5.79
N GLY A 438 -31.33 -22.84 5.32
CA GLY A 438 -31.87 -22.59 3.99
C GLY A 438 -30.94 -23.00 2.84
N GLY A 439 -31.15 -22.38 1.68
CA GLY A 439 -30.39 -22.66 0.46
C GLY A 439 -30.72 -23.99 -0.23
N GLU A 440 -30.07 -24.27 -1.36
CA GLU A 440 -30.33 -25.46 -2.17
C GLU A 440 -29.09 -25.99 -2.90
N GLY A 441 -29.05 -27.30 -3.18
CA GLY A 441 -27.99 -27.92 -3.96
C GLY A 441 -26.61 -27.92 -3.30
N ASN A 442 -26.52 -27.65 -1.99
CA ASN A 442 -25.26 -27.71 -1.25
C ASN A 442 -24.85 -29.16 -0.97
N ARG A 443 -23.54 -29.44 -0.99
CA ARG A 443 -22.96 -30.75 -0.65
C ARG A 443 -22.01 -30.62 0.53
N ILE A 444 -22.39 -31.24 1.65
CA ILE A 444 -21.57 -31.38 2.84
C ILE A 444 -21.17 -32.84 2.93
N ALA A 445 -19.91 -33.18 2.66
CA ALA A 445 -19.46 -34.57 2.57
C ALA A 445 -17.98 -34.70 2.92
N GLU A 446 -17.55 -35.88 3.37
CA GLU A 446 -16.13 -36.22 3.55
C GLU A 446 -15.40 -35.30 4.56
N ASN A 447 -16.12 -34.75 5.54
CA ASN A 447 -15.51 -33.98 6.63
C ASN A 447 -15.26 -34.89 7.84
N THR A 448 -14.13 -34.69 8.51
CA THR A 448 -13.81 -35.34 9.79
C THR A 448 -14.25 -34.43 10.92
N ILE A 449 -15.31 -34.84 11.64
CA ILE A 449 -15.76 -34.15 12.85
C ILE A 449 -15.05 -34.77 14.05
N VAL A 450 -14.38 -33.94 14.84
CA VAL A 450 -13.68 -34.34 16.05
C VAL A 450 -14.42 -33.76 17.23
N GLU A 451 -14.99 -34.62 18.06
CA GLU A 451 -15.61 -34.22 19.33
C GLU A 451 -14.52 -34.20 20.41
N THR A 452 -14.42 -33.09 21.14
CA THR A 452 -13.52 -33.00 22.30
C THR A 452 -14.30 -33.41 23.56
N PRO A 453 -13.77 -34.34 24.39
CA PRO A 453 -14.48 -34.85 25.57
C PRO A 453 -14.95 -33.79 26.57
#